data_AF-A0A7X3QAW5-F1
#
_entry.id   AF-A0A7X3QAW5-F1
#
_cell.length_a   1.000
_cell.length_b   1.000
_cell.length_c   1.000
_cell.angle_alpha   90.00
_cell.angle_beta   90.00
_cell.angle_gamma   90.00
#
_symmetry.space_group_name_H-M   'P 1'
#
loop_
_entity.id
_entity.type
_entity.pdbx_description
1 polymer ?
#
loop_
_entity_poly.entity_id
_entity_poly.type
_entity_poly.pdbx_seq_one_letter_code
_entity_poly.pdbx_strand_id
1 'polypeptide(L)'
;LVVRGAEYEPLRSLLWDEPAADGDSLAVRAVRAGRVVWLANVESDPAFQQGRRQALPGIRGACAIPVKRGQDVVAVLEFLSPSQLVPAEAATSLLDNVALMLGAATGPPDGPPGPAAG
;
A
#
# COMPACT_ATOMS: atom_id res chain seq x y z
N LEU A 1 -3.59 -0.33 8.53
CA LEU A 1 -2.82 0.91 8.32
C LEU A 1 -3.03 1.84 9.52
N VAL A 2 -1.98 2.38 10.13
CA VAL A 2 -2.12 3.44 11.14
C VAL A 2 -1.95 4.78 10.44
N VAL A 3 -3.06 5.48 10.19
CA VAL A 3 -3.07 6.85 9.67
C VAL A 3 -2.80 7.80 10.85
N ARG A 4 -1.77 8.64 10.78
CA ARG A 4 -1.50 9.70 11.77
C ARG A 4 -1.33 11.04 11.06
N GLY A 5 -1.99 12.08 11.58
CA GLY A 5 -2.10 13.41 10.97
C GLY A 5 -3.54 13.69 10.55
N ALA A 6 -4.09 14.84 10.95
CA ALA A 6 -5.49 15.23 10.67
C ALA A 6 -5.75 15.44 9.17
N GLU A 7 -4.69 15.77 8.42
CA GLU A 7 -4.70 15.95 6.97
C GLU A 7 -5.01 14.65 6.19
N TYR A 8 -4.88 13.49 6.84
CA TYR A 8 -5.11 12.17 6.23
C TYR A 8 -6.43 11.53 6.65
N GLU A 9 -7.24 12.20 7.48
CA GLU A 9 -8.55 11.67 7.93
C GLU A 9 -9.52 11.35 6.77
N PRO A 10 -9.57 12.15 5.67
CA PRO A 10 -10.40 11.83 4.50
C PRO A 10 -10.04 10.49 3.82
N LEU A 11 -8.85 9.94 4.09
CA LEU A 11 -8.43 8.66 3.53
C LEU A 11 -9.03 7.45 4.24
N ARG A 12 -9.49 7.58 5.48
CA ARG A 12 -9.92 6.41 6.26
C ARG A 12 -10.98 5.61 5.51
N SER A 13 -12.07 6.25 5.06
CA SER A 13 -13.13 5.56 4.31
C SER A 13 -12.63 4.96 2.99
N LEU A 14 -11.77 5.67 2.26
CA LEU A 14 -11.24 5.23 0.96
C LEU A 14 -10.26 4.04 1.07
N LEU A 15 -9.64 3.85 2.22
CA LEU A 15 -8.68 2.77 2.47
C LEU A 15 -9.32 1.52 3.07
N TRP A 16 -10.54 1.63 3.58
CA TRP A 16 -11.31 0.49 4.12
C TRP A 16 -12.17 -0.21 3.06
N ASP A 17 -12.44 0.45 1.93
CA ASP A 17 -12.91 -0.25 0.74
C ASP A 17 -11.74 -1.03 0.13
N GLU A 18 -11.89 -2.35 0.07
CA GLU A 18 -10.94 -3.24 -0.59
C GLU A 18 -10.79 -2.79 -2.06
N PRO A 19 -9.58 -2.46 -2.53
CA PRO A 19 -9.36 -2.23 -3.94
C PRO A 19 -9.79 -3.50 -4.68
N ALA A 20 -10.73 -3.38 -5.62
CA ALA A 20 -11.07 -4.49 -6.49
C ALA A 20 -9.76 -5.07 -7.07
N ALA A 21 -9.55 -6.39 -6.91
CA ALA A 21 -8.31 -7.06 -7.33
C ALA A 21 -7.97 -6.86 -8.82
N ASP A 22 -8.98 -6.50 -9.61
CA ASP A 22 -8.89 -6.22 -11.05
C ASP A 22 -8.49 -4.76 -11.37
N GLY A 23 -8.43 -3.89 -10.37
CA GLY A 23 -8.02 -2.50 -10.52
C GLY A 23 -6.54 -2.33 -10.83
N ASP A 24 -6.13 -1.09 -11.07
CA ASP A 24 -4.73 -0.72 -11.32
C ASP A 24 -4.20 0.26 -10.24
N SER A 25 -4.69 0.06 -9.01
CA SER A 25 -4.23 0.84 -7.86
C SER A 25 -2.76 0.53 -7.55
N LEU A 26 -2.09 1.47 -6.88
CA LEU A 26 -0.70 1.28 -6.47
C LEU A 26 -0.53 0.03 -5.60
N ALA A 27 -1.48 -0.24 -4.70
CA ALA A 27 -1.51 -1.48 -3.92
C ALA A 27 -1.65 -2.75 -4.79
N VAL A 28 -2.58 -2.78 -5.75
CA VAL A 28 -2.77 -3.93 -6.64
C VAL A 28 -1.53 -4.20 -7.48
N ARG A 29 -0.85 -3.15 -7.95
CA ARG A 29 0.43 -3.28 -8.66
C ARG A 29 1.52 -3.89 -7.78
N ALA A 30 1.60 -3.51 -6.50
CA ALA A 30 2.54 -4.11 -5.55
C ALA A 30 2.23 -5.58 -5.26
N VAL A 31 0.95 -5.95 -5.17
CA VAL A 31 0.52 -7.35 -5.07
C VAL A 31 1.00 -8.15 -6.29
N ARG A 32 0.70 -7.66 -7.51
CA ARG A 32 1.08 -8.33 -8.77
C ARG A 32 2.60 -8.44 -8.95
N ALA A 33 3.33 -7.39 -8.57
CA ALA A 33 4.78 -7.35 -8.71
C ALA A 33 5.50 -8.16 -7.63
N GLY A 34 4.90 -8.33 -6.45
CA GLY A 34 5.51 -9.02 -5.31
C GLY A 34 6.78 -8.35 -4.77
N ARG A 35 6.96 -7.05 -5.06
CA ARG A 35 8.08 -6.19 -4.66
C ARG A 35 7.63 -4.75 -4.51
N VAL A 36 8.47 -3.90 -3.91
CA VAL A 36 8.17 -2.47 -3.75
C VAL A 36 7.87 -1.81 -5.11
N VAL A 37 6.79 -1.02 -5.16
CA VAL A 37 6.40 -0.20 -6.32
C VAL A 37 6.46 1.27 -5.94
N TRP A 38 7.09 2.07 -6.78
CA TRP A 38 7.25 3.51 -6.59
C TRP A 38 6.44 4.30 -7.61
N LEU A 39 5.79 5.37 -7.15
CA LEU A 39 5.28 6.46 -7.97
C LEU A 39 6.05 7.73 -7.62
N ALA A 40 6.99 8.10 -8.49
CA ALA A 40 7.80 9.31 -8.34
C ALA A 40 6.91 10.57 -8.30
N ASN A 41 5.92 10.63 -9.20
CA ASN A 41 4.90 11.65 -9.23
C ASN A 41 3.50 11.05 -9.45
N VAL A 42 2.62 11.12 -8.44
CA VAL A 42 1.24 10.60 -8.50
C VAL A 42 0.38 11.29 -9.55
N GLU A 43 0.67 12.55 -9.89
CA GLU A 43 -0.07 13.29 -10.92
C GLU A 43 0.21 12.74 -12.33
N SER A 44 1.41 12.18 -12.52
CA SER A 44 1.85 11.61 -13.79
C SER A 44 1.28 10.21 -14.06
N ASP A 45 0.67 9.57 -13.05
CA ASP A 45 0.14 8.21 -13.17
C ASP A 45 -1.37 8.17 -13.39
N PRO A 46 -1.86 7.86 -14.61
CA PRO A 46 -3.29 7.89 -14.93
C PRO A 46 -4.15 6.93 -14.10
N ALA A 47 -3.58 5.86 -13.55
CA ALA A 47 -4.33 4.90 -12.75
C ALA A 47 -4.38 5.26 -11.26
N PHE A 48 -3.60 6.27 -10.84
CA PHE A 48 -3.75 6.86 -9.52
C PHE A 48 -5.08 7.63 -9.48
N GLN A 49 -6.10 6.93 -8.97
CA GLN A 49 -7.52 7.28 -9.03
C GLN A 49 -7.80 8.76 -8.72
N GLN A 50 -8.61 9.40 -9.57
CA GLN A 50 -8.92 10.83 -9.46
C GLN A 50 -9.54 11.21 -8.11
N GLY A 51 -10.47 10.39 -7.59
CA GLY A 51 -11.07 10.63 -6.27
C GLY A 51 -10.04 10.60 -5.14
N ARG A 52 -9.01 9.76 -5.29
CA ARG A 52 -7.90 9.65 -4.32
C ARG A 52 -6.95 10.84 -4.40
N ARG A 53 -6.70 11.40 -5.59
CA ARG A 53 -5.97 12.68 -5.78
C ARG A 53 -6.69 13.84 -5.10
N GLN A 54 -8.01 13.91 -5.28
CA GLN A 54 -8.83 14.96 -4.68
C GLN A 54 -8.88 14.86 -3.15
N ALA A 55 -8.90 13.64 -2.61
CA ALA A 55 -8.85 13.40 -1.16
C ALA A 55 -7.46 13.63 -0.55
N LEU A 56 -6.41 13.72 -1.36
CA LEU A 56 -5.02 13.90 -0.93
C LEU A 56 -4.36 15.13 -1.56
N PRO A 57 -4.90 16.34 -1.34
CA PRO A 57 -4.29 17.55 -1.86
C PRO A 57 -2.87 17.70 -1.30
N GLY A 58 -1.90 17.94 -2.18
CA GLY A 58 -0.51 18.15 -1.81
C GLY A 58 0.38 16.90 -1.79
N ILE A 59 -0.18 15.70 -1.93
CA ILE A 59 0.65 14.50 -2.19
C ILE A 59 1.25 14.58 -3.59
N ARG A 60 2.53 14.23 -3.68
CA ARG A 60 3.30 14.23 -4.92
C ARG A 60 3.93 12.90 -5.20
N GLY A 61 4.42 12.17 -4.20
CA GLY A 61 4.99 10.85 -4.38
C GLY A 61 4.27 9.79 -3.56
N ALA A 62 4.36 8.54 -4.00
CA ALA A 62 3.86 7.41 -3.24
C ALA A 62 4.74 6.16 -3.44
N CYS A 63 4.75 5.26 -2.48
CA CYS A 63 5.24 3.90 -2.68
C CYS A 63 4.33 2.88 -2.00
N ALA A 64 4.30 1.68 -2.56
CA ALA A 64 3.62 0.53 -1.98
C ALA A 64 4.64 -0.55 -1.67
N ILE A 65 4.58 -1.05 -0.45
CA ILE A 65 5.45 -2.09 0.09
C ILE A 65 4.59 -3.34 0.33
N PRO A 66 4.80 -4.43 -0.43
CA PRO A 66 4.08 -5.67 -0.19
C PRO A 66 4.65 -6.38 1.04
N VAL A 67 3.80 -6.68 2.02
CA VAL A 67 4.15 -7.53 3.16
C VAL A 67 4.02 -8.98 2.70
N LYS A 68 5.14 -9.72 2.72
CA LYS A 68 5.19 -11.07 2.13
C LYS A 68 5.30 -12.16 3.18
N ARG A 69 4.64 -13.28 2.91
CA ARG A 69 4.89 -14.57 3.56
C ARG A 69 5.30 -15.60 2.52
N GLY A 70 6.57 -15.97 2.54
CA GLY A 70 7.13 -16.74 1.44
C GLY A 70 6.97 -15.96 0.13
N GLN A 71 6.19 -16.51 -0.81
CA GLN A 71 5.89 -15.86 -2.08
C GLN A 71 4.57 -15.06 -2.07
N ASP A 72 3.73 -15.25 -1.06
CA ASP A 72 2.39 -14.65 -1.02
C ASP A 72 2.44 -13.24 -0.42
N VAL A 73 1.73 -12.29 -1.04
CA VAL A 73 1.53 -10.95 -0.49
C VAL A 73 0.28 -10.99 0.41
N VAL A 74 0.48 -10.81 1.72
CA VAL A 74 -0.62 -10.90 2.72
C VAL A 74 -1.17 -9.54 3.13
N ALA A 75 -0.44 -8.46 2.83
CA ALA A 75 -0.89 -7.09 3.00
C ALA A 75 -0.05 -6.15 2.12
N VAL A 76 -0.51 -4.92 1.93
CA VAL A 76 0.28 -3.84 1.32
C VAL A 76 0.27 -2.62 2.21
N LEU A 77 1.45 -2.02 2.41
CA LEU A 77 1.60 -0.74 3.08
C LEU A 77 1.86 0.34 2.04
N GLU A 78 1.00 1.35 1.97
CA GLU A 78 1.21 2.52 1.12
C GLU A 78 1.76 3.68 1.95
N PHE A 79 2.84 4.29 1.45
CA PHE A 79 3.44 5.50 2.00
C PHE A 79 3.22 6.63 1.01
N LEU A 80 2.79 7.77 1.53
CA LEU A 80 2.48 8.96 0.75
C LEU A 80 3.44 10.08 1.15
N SER A 81 3.86 10.87 0.17
CA SER A 81 4.85 11.94 0.36
C SER A 81 4.36 13.23 -0.28
N PRO A 82 4.48 14.38 0.40
CA PRO A 82 4.20 15.69 -0.20
C PRO A 82 5.26 16.10 -1.24
N SER A 83 6.40 15.40 -1.27
CA SER A 83 7.47 15.60 -2.26
C SER A 83 7.48 14.47 -3.28
N GLN A 84 7.92 14.78 -4.50
CA GLN A 84 8.24 13.74 -5.48
C GLN A 84 9.32 12.82 -4.91
N LEU A 85 9.18 11.53 -5.21
CA LEU A 85 10.13 10.52 -4.74
C LEU A 85 11.16 10.24 -5.83
N VAL A 86 12.42 10.08 -5.42
CA VAL A 86 13.49 9.54 -6.26
C VAL A 86 13.81 8.15 -5.72
N PRO A 87 13.34 7.07 -6.37
CA PRO A 87 13.63 5.72 -5.94
C PRO A 87 15.12 5.46 -6.07
N ALA A 88 15.80 5.26 -4.95
CA ALA A 88 17.18 4.78 -4.91
C ALA A 88 17.18 3.26 -4.71
N GLU A 89 18.14 2.57 -5.34
CA GLU A 89 18.27 1.11 -5.22
C GLU A 89 18.47 0.68 -3.76
N ALA A 90 19.36 1.35 -3.03
CA ALA A 90 19.60 1.08 -1.61
C ALA A 90 18.33 1.26 -0.75
N ALA A 91 17.53 2.30 -1.01
CA ALA A 91 16.27 2.53 -0.31
C ALA A 91 15.25 1.44 -0.65
N THR A 92 15.18 1.02 -1.91
CA THR A 92 14.28 -0.04 -2.36
C THR A 92 14.62 -1.37 -1.68
N SER A 93 15.89 -1.76 -1.68
CA SER A 93 16.37 -2.98 -1.02
C SER A 93 16.09 -2.97 0.49
N LEU A 94 16.24 -1.82 1.15
CA LEU A 94 15.87 -1.68 2.56
C LEU A 94 14.38 -1.94 2.78
N LEU A 95 13.52 -1.33 1.96
CA LEU A 95 12.07 -1.49 2.08
C LEU A 95 11.61 -2.92 1.76
N ASP A 96 12.23 -3.60 0.79
CA ASP A 96 11.98 -5.02 0.52
C ASP A 96 12.34 -5.90 1.75
N ASN A 97 13.44 -5.61 2.44
CA ASN A 97 13.80 -6.32 3.67
C ASN A 97 12.81 -6.05 4.81
N VAL A 98 12.34 -4.81 4.95
CA VAL A 98 11.31 -4.44 5.94
C VAL A 98 10.00 -5.18 5.67
N ALA A 99 9.60 -5.30 4.40
CA ALA A 99 8.44 -6.08 3.98
C ALA A 99 8.48 -7.54 4.48
N LEU A 100 9.64 -8.19 4.35
CA LEU A 100 9.85 -9.57 4.80
C LEU A 100 9.76 -9.68 6.33
N MET A 101 10.39 -8.75 7.07
CA MET A 101 10.35 -8.74 8.53
C MET A 101 8.92 -8.56 9.07
N LEU A 102 8.14 -7.67 8.46
CA LEU A 102 6.74 -7.46 8.82
C LEU A 102 5.90 -8.71 8.56
N GLY A 103 6.14 -9.41 7.44
CA GLY A 103 5.44 -10.65 7.12
C GLY A 103 5.68 -11.77 8.14
N ALA A 104 6.92 -11.90 8.61
CA ALA A 104 7.28 -12.84 9.67
C ALA A 104 6.57 -12.54 11.02
N ALA A 105 6.39 -11.25 11.34
CA ALA A 105 5.79 -10.82 12.61
C ALA A 105 4.25 -11.00 12.68
N THR A 106 3.57 -11.19 11.55
CA THR A 106 2.09 -11.21 11.48
C THR A 106 1.44 -12.56 11.79
N GLY A 107 2.19 -13.67 11.92
CA GLY A 107 1.64 -15.01 12.27
C GLY A 107 0.65 -15.62 11.25
N PRO A 108 0.32 -16.94 11.28
CA PRO A 108 -0.67 -17.55 10.37
C PRO A 108 -2.00 -16.78 10.36
N PRO A 109 -2.75 -16.69 9.23
CA PRO A 109 -4.08 -16.09 9.22
C PRO A 109 -5.09 -17.03 9.90
N ASP A 110 -4.95 -17.29 11.19
CA ASP A 110 -5.91 -18.11 11.94
C ASP A 110 -6.24 -17.42 13.27
N GLY A 111 -7.10 -16.41 13.19
CA GLY A 111 -8.14 -16.28 14.21
C GLY A 111 -9.16 -17.40 14.00
N PRO A 112 -9.87 -17.90 15.04
CA PRO A 112 -10.85 -18.96 14.87
C PRO A 112 -11.85 -18.59 13.77
N PRO A 113 -12.33 -19.57 12.96
CA PRO A 113 -13.35 -19.29 11.96
C PRO A 113 -14.53 -18.60 12.65
N GLY A 114 -14.93 -17.44 12.09
CA GLY A 114 -16.13 -16.73 12.56
C GLY A 114 -17.33 -17.68 12.53
N PRO A 115 -18.32 -17.49 13.42
CA PRO A 115 -19.46 -18.40 13.51
C PRO A 115 -20.09 -18.56 12.12
N ALA A 116 -20.23 -19.81 11.69
CA ALA A 116 -20.88 -20.13 10.43
C ALA A 116 -22.26 -19.46 10.41
N ALA A 117 -22.50 -18.61 9.41
CA ALA A 117 -23.81 -18.04 9.18
C ALA A 117 -24.79 -19.18 8.93
N GLY A 118 -25.69 -19.39 9.89
CA GLY A 118 -26.83 -20.30 9.80
C GLY A 118 -28.01 -19.67 9.08
#